data_AF-F8SHJ7-F1
#
_entry.id   AF-F8SHJ7-F1
#
_cell.length_a   1.000
_cell.length_b   1.000
_cell.length_c   1.000
_cell.angle_alpha   90.00
_cell.angle_beta   90.00
_cell.angle_gamma   90.00
#
_symmetry.space_group_name_H-M   'P 1'
#
loop_
_entity.id
_entity.type
_entity.pdbx_description
1 polymer ?
#
loop_
_entity_poly.entity_id
_entity_poly.type
_entity_poly.pdbx_seq_one_letter_code
_entity_poly.pdbx_strand_id
1 'polypeptide(L)'
;ETLRKYPPASNIFRTATQDYIVPGTSITIEKGTSVMIPTLAIHMDPEYYPDPERFDPDRFNADQVAARHPFAFLPFGEGPRICI
;
A
#
# COMPACT_ATOMS: atom_id res chain seq x y z
N GLU A 1 3.35 -11.91 6.64
CA GLU A 1 4.78 -11.55 6.54
C GLU A 1 5.44 -11.91 5.20
N THR A 2 5.36 -13.15 4.68
CA THR A 2 5.96 -13.48 3.36
C THR A 2 5.46 -12.58 2.23
N LEU A 3 4.13 -12.38 2.12
CA LEU A 3 3.53 -11.48 1.13
C LEU A 3 3.89 -10.00 1.34
N ARG A 4 4.37 -9.61 2.52
CA ARG A 4 4.87 -8.26 2.79
C ARG A 4 6.26 -8.09 2.17
N LYS A 5 7.18 -8.99 2.50
CA LYS A 5 8.57 -8.92 2.01
C LYS A 5 8.70 -9.26 0.52
N TYR A 6 7.85 -10.14 0.03
CA TYR A 6 7.92 -10.68 -1.33
C TYR A 6 6.53 -10.69 -1.98
N PRO A 7 5.90 -9.51 -2.19
CA PRO A 7 4.60 -9.43 -2.84
C PRO A 7 4.70 -9.88 -4.30
N PRO A 8 3.84 -10.79 -4.78
CA PRO A 8 3.81 -11.19 -6.19
C PRO A 8 3.54 -9.99 -7.13
N ALA A 9 2.73 -9.03 -6.66
CA ALA A 9 2.50 -7.75 -7.33
C ALA A 9 3.15 -6.63 -6.51
N SER A 10 4.36 -6.21 -6.89
CA SER A 10 5.12 -5.17 -6.19
C SER A 10 4.60 -3.75 -6.39
N ASN A 11 3.72 -3.56 -7.38
CA ASN A 11 3.09 -2.28 -7.70
C ASN A 11 1.62 -2.49 -8.08
N ILE A 12 0.78 -1.50 -7.76
CA ILE A 12 -0.62 -1.43 -8.18
C ILE A 12 -0.81 -0.17 -9.00
N PHE A 13 -1.58 -0.23 -10.08
CA PHE A 13 -1.90 0.95 -10.89
C PHE A 13 -3.36 1.36 -10.73
N ARG A 14 -3.61 2.66 -10.75
CA ARG A 14 -4.94 3.29 -10.78
C ARG A 14 -4.93 4.39 -11.83
N THR A 15 -6.08 4.66 -12.44
CA THR A 15 -6.24 5.80 -13.35
C THR A 15 -7.23 6.77 -12.73
N ALA A 16 -6.86 8.05 -12.64
CA ALA A 16 -7.76 9.09 -12.18
C ALA A 16 -8.95 9.23 -13.15
N THR A 17 -10.18 9.06 -12.66
CA THR A 17 -11.39 9.18 -13.49
C THR A 17 -11.88 10.63 -13.62
N GLN A 18 -11.35 11.51 -12.77
CA GLN A 18 -11.57 12.95 -12.72
C GLN A 18 -10.34 13.62 -12.10
N ASP A 19 -10.23 14.94 -12.24
CA ASP A 19 -9.16 15.69 -11.56
C ASP A 19 -9.27 15.50 -10.04
N TYR A 20 -8.16 15.17 -9.40
CA TYR A 20 -8.11 14.86 -7.97
C TYR A 20 -7.03 15.68 -7.29
N ILE A 21 -7.43 16.57 -6.38
CA ILE A 21 -6.50 17.33 -5.53
C ILE A 21 -6.08 16.43 -4.38
N VAL A 22 -4.79 16.15 -4.27
CA VAL A 22 -4.25 15.32 -3.19
C VAL A 22 -4.39 16.08 -1.86
N PRO A 23 -5.13 15.54 -0.87
CA PRO A 23 -5.40 16.23 0.38
C PRO A 23 -4.12 16.69 1.08
N GLY A 24 -4.13 17.91 1.61
CA GLY A 24 -2.97 18.49 2.30
C GLY A 24 -1.84 18.99 1.38
N THR A 25 -2.05 18.98 0.06
CA THR A 25 -1.06 19.46 -0.91
C THR A 25 -1.70 20.38 -1.95
N SER A 26 -0.88 21.06 -2.75
CA SER A 26 -1.31 21.80 -3.95
C SER A 26 -1.22 20.95 -5.23
N ILE A 27 -1.06 19.63 -5.11
CA ILE A 27 -0.87 18.72 -6.24
C ILE A 27 -2.22 18.24 -6.76
N THR A 28 -2.45 18.43 -8.06
CA THR A 28 -3.61 17.88 -8.76
C THR A 28 -3.17 16.73 -9.65
N ILE A 29 -3.83 15.59 -9.51
CA ILE A 29 -3.74 14.46 -10.43
C ILE A 29 -4.83 14.66 -11.48
N GLU A 30 -4.44 15.02 -12.70
CA GLU A 30 -5.37 15.27 -13.80
C GLU A 30 -6.10 13.99 -14.21
N LYS A 31 -7.34 14.13 -14.67
CA LYS A 31 -8.14 13.04 -15.24
C LYS A 31 -7.35 12.31 -16.32
N GLY A 32 -7.38 10.98 -16.27
CA GLY A 32 -6.67 10.09 -17.20
C GLY A 32 -5.23 9.79 -16.79
N THR A 33 -4.69 10.47 -15.77
CA THR A 33 -3.35 10.18 -15.25
C THR A 33 -3.32 8.80 -14.60
N SER A 34 -2.33 7.98 -14.99
CA SER A 34 -2.02 6.72 -14.31
C SER A 34 -1.15 6.99 -13.09
N VAL A 35 -1.56 6.45 -11.95
CA VAL A 35 -0.89 6.54 -10.66
C VAL A 35 -0.38 5.17 -10.30
N MET A 36 0.92 5.08 -10.01
CA MET A 36 1.55 3.87 -9.46
C MET A 36 1.54 3.95 -7.93
N ILE A 37 0.99 2.94 -7.28
CA ILE A 37 1.07 2.71 -5.83
C ILE A 37 2.21 1.72 -5.60
N PRO A 38 3.32 2.12 -4.96
CA PRO A 38 4.49 1.27 -4.80
C PRO A 38 4.32 0.32 -3.61
N THR A 39 3.53 -0.75 -3.79
CA THR A 39 3.20 -1.74 -2.75
C THR A 39 4.43 -2.24 -1.99
N LEU A 40 5.49 -2.64 -2.70
CA LEU A 40 6.72 -3.14 -2.06
C LEU A 40 7.41 -2.05 -1.21
N ALA A 41 7.43 -0.80 -1.68
CA ALA A 41 8.04 0.29 -0.91
C ALA A 41 7.26 0.54 0.39
N ILE A 42 5.93 0.58 0.32
CA ILE A 42 5.05 0.70 1.50
C ILE A 42 5.26 -0.47 2.46
N HIS A 43 5.38 -1.69 1.93
CA HIS A 43 5.61 -2.90 2.73
C HIS A 43 6.98 -2.93 3.40
N MET A 44 7.94 -2.14 2.91
CA MET A 44 9.30 -2.04 3.44
C MET A 44 9.56 -0.73 4.17
N ASP A 45 8.53 0.10 4.35
CA ASP A 45 8.65 1.39 5.02
C ASP A 45 8.79 1.17 6.54
N PRO A 46 9.88 1.64 7.17
CA PRO A 46 10.10 1.48 8.60
C PRO A 46 9.06 2.22 9.48
N GLU A 47 8.33 3.20 8.93
CA GLU A 47 7.24 3.87 9.64
C GLU A 47 6.10 2.88 9.97
N TYR A 48 5.77 1.98 9.04
CA TYR A 48 4.74 0.96 9.24
C TYR A 48 5.29 -0.39 9.71
N TYR A 49 6.55 -0.66 9.40
CA TYR A 49 7.22 -1.94 9.66
C TYR A 49 8.63 -1.71 10.23
N PRO A 50 8.78 -1.45 11.55
CA PRO A 50 10.09 -1.26 12.20
C PRO A 50 11.03 -2.43 11.91
N ASP A 51 12.30 -2.21 11.57
CA ASP A 51 13.22 -3.26 11.06
C ASP A 51 12.64 -4.04 9.86
N PRO A 52 12.28 -3.39 8.74
CA PRO A 52 11.49 -3.99 7.66
C PRO A 52 12.21 -5.16 6.97
N GLU A 53 13.54 -5.23 7.09
CA GLU A 53 14.34 -6.34 6.58
C GLU A 53 14.20 -7.62 7.41
N ARG A 54 13.86 -7.52 8.70
CA ARG A 54 13.62 -8.69 9.55
C ARG A 54 12.29 -9.33 9.19
N PHE A 55 12.31 -10.63 8.91
CA PHE A 55 11.10 -11.44 8.82
C PHE A 55 10.54 -11.64 10.24
N ASP A 56 9.35 -11.12 10.47
CA ASP A 56 8.67 -11.21 11.76
C ASP A 56 7.17 -11.51 11.59
N PRO A 57 6.72 -12.75 11.81
CA PRO A 57 5.31 -13.13 11.74
C PRO A 57 4.41 -12.39 12.74
N ASP A 58 4.94 -11.99 13.90
CA ASP A 58 4.14 -11.40 15.00
C ASP A 58 3.58 -10.03 14.64
N ARG A 59 4.11 -9.37 13.59
CA ARG A 59 3.54 -8.17 12.98
C ARG A 59 2.09 -8.36 12.49
N PHE A 60 1.65 -9.60 12.31
CA PHE A 60 0.30 -9.93 11.85
C PHE A 60 -0.61 -10.44 12.98
N ASN A 61 -0.19 -10.30 14.23
CA ASN A 61 -1.07 -10.46 15.38
C ASN A 61 -2.16 -9.38 15.39
N ALA A 62 -3.33 -9.70 15.97
CA ALA A 62 -4.54 -8.88 15.85
C ALA A 62 -4.33 -7.42 16.25
N ASP A 63 -3.68 -7.17 17.39
CA ASP A 63 -3.43 -5.81 17.89
C ASP A 63 -2.50 -5.00 16.97
N GLN A 64 -1.48 -5.65 16.40
CA GLN A 64 -0.53 -5.01 15.47
C GLN A 64 -1.20 -4.68 14.14
N VAL A 65 -2.09 -5.55 13.66
CA VAL A 65 -2.88 -5.29 12.44
C VAL A 65 -3.88 -4.16 12.68
N ALA A 66 -4.55 -4.15 13.83
CA ALA A 66 -5.53 -3.12 14.19
C ALA A 66 -4.90 -1.73 14.35
N ALA A 67 -3.66 -1.66 14.86
CA ALA A 67 -2.93 -0.40 15.02
C ALA A 67 -2.32 0.12 13.70
N ARG A 68 -2.10 -0.75 12.71
CA ARG A 68 -1.47 -0.38 11.43
C ARG A 68 -2.48 0.33 10.53
N HIS A 69 -1.98 1.31 9.77
CA HIS A 69 -2.79 1.95 8.73
C HIS A 69 -3.35 0.91 7.74
N PRO A 70 -4.66 0.96 7.39
CA PRO A 70 -5.30 -0.09 6.59
C PRO A 70 -4.68 -0.26 5.19
N PHE A 71 -4.11 0.80 4.62
CA PHE A 71 -3.44 0.77 3.31
C PHE A 71 -1.94 0.48 3.38
N ALA A 72 -1.38 0.16 4.56
CA ALA A 72 0.03 -0.21 4.68
C ALA A 72 0.31 -1.70 4.38
N PHE A 73 -0.73 -2.53 4.22
CA PHE A 73 -0.61 -3.93 3.79
C PHE A 73 -1.56 -4.25 2.63
N LEU A 74 -1.04 -4.16 1.41
CA LEU A 74 -1.78 -4.31 0.14
C LEU A 74 -1.32 -5.51 -0.73
N PRO A 75 -1.20 -6.74 -0.18
CA PRO A 75 -0.65 -7.87 -0.94
C PRO A 75 -1.53 -8.32 -2.13
N PHE A 76 -2.82 -7.97 -2.11
CA PHE A 76 -3.80 -8.34 -3.13
C PHE A 76 -4.46 -7.11 -3.80
N GLY A 77 -3.95 -5.91 -3.49
CA GLY A 77 -4.60 -4.65 -3.81
C GLY A 77 -5.77 -4.32 -2.89
N GLU A 78 -6.57 -3.34 -3.29
CA GLU A 78 -7.73 -2.84 -2.55
C GLU A 78 -8.77 -2.24 -3.51
N GLY A 79 -10.03 -2.20 -3.09
CA GLY A 79 -11.16 -1.67 -3.87
C GLY A 79 -11.81 -2.67 -4.83
N PRO A 80 -12.67 -2.21 -5.76
CA PRO A 80 -13.57 -3.08 -6.54
C PRO A 80 -12.87 -4.00 -7.57
N ARG A 81 -11.55 -3.88 -7.71
CA ARG A 81 -10.69 -4.68 -8.60
C ARG A 81 -9.59 -5.40 -7.81
N ILE A 82 -9.82 -5.66 -6.53
CA ILE A 82 -8.97 -6.53 -5.71
C ILE A 82 -8.93 -7.94 -6.30
N CYS A 83 -7.86 -8.70 -6.02
CA CYS A 83 -7.71 -10.10 -6.43
C CYS A 83 -8.96 -10.95 -6.11
N ILE A 84 -9.33 -11.87 -7.00
CA ILE A 84 -10.50 -12.77 -6.93
C ILE A 84 -10.03 -14.22 -6.89
#